data_AF-A0A1S1V3W2-F1
#
_entry.id   AF-A0A1S1V3W2-F1
#
_cell.length_a   1.000
_cell.length_b   1.000
_cell.length_c   1.000
_cell.angle_alpha   90.00
_cell.angle_beta   90.00
_cell.angle_gamma   90.00
#
_symmetry.space_group_name_H-M   'P 1'
#
loop_
_entity.id
_entity.type
_entity.pdbx_description
1 polymer ?
#
loop_
_entity_poly.entity_id
_entity_poly.type
_entity_poly.pdbx_seq_one_letter_code
_entity_poly.pdbx_strand_id
1 'polypeptide(L)'
;MGENKFGTAVILAGGKSSRMGFNKEFLEIDGESLVKKNIEKLKTIFNEIIVVTNNPEYYESLNIITVQDIYFQKGPLSGIHASLKRSSSEYIYLLACDMPEIDIPFIKWMMDIVKREAPEISVVRRDGRIEPFNGFYSVALADRVEELLKHDKLAIRALMSEAKVEFIDLHEVQSGRDIFLNLNTQEDLHGYLEQRRDTVMKVVSKRDVLKIRYDDSAVEEDSIITEYPFTVFLNGKEFLTLLCTKQSLDYLLVGFLISEGLIDGKQDIEKLEIDEEKGTGYVETVKKSNLMEKLYGKRTLTSGCGKGTVFYSVVDSFKSKKVDQDFKLDVDSMKDLMRKFNRYSETFLETGGVHSCALSDGEDIAVFADDIGRHNALDKIIGEAVMKDIEFDDKVVVTTGRISSEIMIKIAKRGIPAIVSKSAPTQLAIEIAEDLGITVVGFARGQKMNIYTNIDRYIQL
;
A
#
# COMPACT_ATOMS: atom_id res chain seq x y z
N MET A 1 28.59 6.49 -16.35
CA MET A 1 27.72 6.13 -17.49
C MET A 1 26.73 5.10 -16.99
N GLY A 2 25.51 5.48 -16.62
CA GLY A 2 24.52 4.56 -16.05
C GLY A 2 23.30 5.21 -15.37
N GLU A 3 23.29 6.53 -15.16
CA GLU A 3 22.26 7.19 -14.33
C GLU A 3 20.90 7.41 -15.00
N ASN A 4 20.73 7.20 -16.32
CA ASN A 4 19.46 7.53 -17.00
C ASN A 4 18.73 6.35 -17.67
N LYS A 5 18.84 5.13 -17.10
CA LYS A 5 18.19 3.95 -17.71
C LYS A 5 16.67 3.92 -17.51
N PHE A 6 16.16 4.37 -16.35
CA PHE A 6 14.75 4.25 -15.95
C PHE A 6 14.17 5.55 -15.38
N GLY A 7 14.56 6.72 -15.90
CA GLY A 7 14.12 8.01 -15.36
C GLY A 7 12.72 8.45 -15.80
N THR A 8 12.10 7.79 -16.80
CA THR A 8 10.91 8.30 -17.48
C THR A 8 9.69 7.39 -17.32
N ALA A 9 8.60 7.96 -16.83
CA ALA A 9 7.26 7.37 -16.90
C ALA A 9 6.36 8.10 -17.89
N VAL A 10 5.48 7.35 -18.52
CA VAL A 10 4.58 7.81 -19.58
C VAL A 10 3.15 7.40 -19.23
N ILE A 11 2.23 8.37 -19.21
CA ILE A 11 0.79 8.10 -19.14
C ILE A 11 0.17 8.38 -20.50
N LEU A 12 -0.47 7.37 -21.09
CA LEU A 12 -1.26 7.54 -22.31
C LEU A 12 -2.67 8.04 -21.97
N ALA A 13 -2.89 9.34 -22.13
CA ALA A 13 -4.14 10.03 -21.86
C ALA A 13 -4.92 10.39 -23.15
N GLY A 14 -4.57 9.79 -24.29
CA GLY A 14 -5.19 10.07 -25.59
C GLY A 14 -6.01 8.91 -26.15
N GLY A 15 -7.32 9.10 -26.30
CA GLY A 15 -8.19 8.16 -27.02
C GLY A 15 -9.65 8.64 -27.07
N LYS A 16 -10.30 8.58 -28.25
CA LYS A 16 -11.74 8.82 -28.35
C LYS A 16 -12.46 7.66 -27.66
N SER A 17 -12.91 7.87 -26.42
CA SER A 17 -13.74 6.92 -25.69
C SER A 17 -15.17 6.94 -26.25
N SER A 18 -15.36 6.35 -27.43
CA SER A 18 -16.67 6.33 -28.13
C SER A 18 -17.73 5.51 -27.41
N ARG A 19 -17.34 4.70 -26.41
CA ARG A 19 -18.22 3.76 -25.69
C ARG A 19 -18.65 4.22 -24.29
N MET A 20 -17.97 5.19 -23.67
CA MET A 20 -18.23 5.62 -22.27
C MET A 20 -19.13 6.84 -22.11
N GLY A 21 -19.27 7.68 -23.15
CA GLY A 21 -19.99 8.95 -23.03
C GLY A 21 -19.22 10.07 -22.31
N PHE A 22 -17.98 9.84 -21.83
CA PHE A 22 -17.08 10.87 -21.30
C PHE A 22 -15.59 10.55 -21.59
N ASN A 23 -14.72 11.56 -21.52
CA ASN A 23 -13.28 11.42 -21.79
C ASN A 23 -12.58 10.80 -20.57
N LYS A 24 -11.96 9.63 -20.75
CA LYS A 24 -11.22 8.87 -19.70
C LYS A 24 -10.09 9.67 -19.06
N GLU A 25 -9.51 10.60 -19.81
CA GLU A 25 -8.50 11.53 -19.32
C GLU A 25 -8.98 12.36 -18.10
N PHE A 26 -10.28 12.69 -18.08
CA PHE A 26 -10.93 13.46 -17.02
C PHE A 26 -11.67 12.56 -16.02
N LEU A 27 -11.35 11.25 -15.99
CA LEU A 27 -11.93 10.36 -15.00
C LEU A 27 -11.56 10.84 -13.59
N GLU A 28 -12.59 11.07 -12.78
CA GLU A 28 -12.47 11.43 -11.38
C GLU A 28 -12.99 10.29 -10.50
N ILE A 29 -12.26 10.02 -9.42
CA ILE A 29 -12.61 9.05 -8.40
C ILE A 29 -12.62 9.82 -7.08
N ASP A 30 -13.78 9.87 -6.42
CA ASP A 30 -14.02 10.65 -5.19
C ASP A 30 -13.71 12.16 -5.32
N GLY A 31 -13.92 12.72 -6.50
CA GLY A 31 -13.65 14.14 -6.80
C GLY A 31 -12.18 14.48 -7.06
N GLU A 32 -11.29 13.47 -7.13
CA GLU A 32 -9.90 13.64 -7.54
C GLU A 32 -9.65 13.02 -8.92
N SER A 33 -8.90 13.72 -9.77
CA SER A 33 -8.52 13.21 -11.09
C SER A 33 -7.59 12.00 -10.97
N LEU A 34 -7.97 10.90 -11.63
CA LEU A 34 -7.18 9.66 -11.62
C LEU A 34 -5.79 9.88 -12.21
N VAL A 35 -5.69 10.56 -13.36
CA VAL A 35 -4.39 10.82 -14.00
C VAL A 35 -3.49 11.66 -13.10
N LYS A 36 -4.02 12.69 -12.43
CA LYS A 36 -3.22 13.52 -11.51
C LYS A 36 -2.73 12.72 -10.30
N LYS A 37 -3.57 11.86 -9.74
CA LYS A 37 -3.18 10.93 -8.67
C LYS A 37 -2.08 9.97 -9.13
N ASN A 38 -2.19 9.44 -10.33
CA ASN A 38 -1.18 8.54 -10.93
C ASN A 38 0.15 9.27 -11.17
N ILE A 39 0.13 10.53 -11.64
CA ILE A 39 1.32 11.37 -11.79
C ILE A 39 2.05 11.50 -10.45
N GLU A 40 1.35 11.87 -9.38
CA GLU A 40 1.99 12.07 -8.07
C GLU A 40 2.59 10.78 -7.49
N LYS A 41 1.97 9.63 -7.75
CA LYS A 41 2.55 8.32 -7.40
C LYS A 41 3.80 8.02 -8.23
N LEU A 42 3.76 8.23 -9.54
CA LEU A 42 4.90 7.91 -10.42
C LEU A 42 6.10 8.84 -10.17
N LYS A 43 5.87 10.08 -9.73
CA LYS A 43 6.94 11.00 -9.32
C LYS A 43 7.77 10.49 -8.14
N THR A 44 7.30 9.51 -7.37
CA THR A 44 8.11 8.94 -6.27
C THR A 44 9.24 8.03 -6.78
N ILE A 45 9.17 7.58 -8.04
CA ILE A 45 10.16 6.67 -8.63
C ILE A 45 10.74 7.15 -9.96
N PHE A 46 10.08 8.08 -10.66
CA PHE A 46 10.52 8.62 -11.94
C PHE A 46 10.78 10.12 -11.85
N ASN A 47 11.90 10.57 -12.41
CA ASN A 47 12.30 11.98 -12.43
C ASN A 47 11.62 12.76 -13.58
N GLU A 48 11.21 12.04 -14.62
CA GLU A 48 10.55 12.60 -15.80
C GLU A 48 9.18 11.94 -15.97
N ILE A 49 8.11 12.76 -15.94
CA ILE A 49 6.76 12.30 -16.25
C ILE A 49 6.32 12.92 -17.57
N ILE A 50 5.96 12.07 -18.53
CA ILE A 50 5.39 12.44 -19.82
C ILE A 50 3.92 12.04 -19.84
N VAL A 51 3.03 12.97 -20.15
CA VAL A 51 1.61 12.68 -20.42
C VAL A 51 1.35 12.89 -21.90
N VAL A 52 0.92 11.83 -22.57
CA VAL A 52 0.51 11.90 -23.97
C VAL A 52 -0.97 12.27 -24.01
N THR A 53 -1.26 13.52 -24.41
CA THR A 53 -2.61 14.10 -24.36
C THR A 53 -2.85 15.06 -25.52
N ASN A 54 -4.13 15.27 -25.87
CA ASN A 54 -4.56 16.35 -26.76
C ASN A 54 -4.99 17.63 -26.00
N ASN A 55 -4.98 17.62 -24.65
CA ASN A 55 -5.40 18.71 -23.77
C ASN A 55 -4.26 19.13 -22.81
N PRO A 56 -3.11 19.61 -23.33
CA PRO A 56 -1.94 19.95 -22.50
C PRO A 56 -2.23 20.97 -21.39
N GLU A 57 -3.15 21.90 -21.65
CA GLU A 57 -3.58 22.94 -20.70
C GLU A 57 -4.14 22.36 -19.38
N TYR A 58 -4.70 21.15 -19.40
CA TYR A 58 -5.24 20.49 -18.21
C TYR A 58 -4.16 20.13 -17.16
N TYR A 59 -2.90 20.06 -17.61
CA TYR A 59 -1.76 19.62 -16.82
C TYR A 59 -0.73 20.72 -16.54
N GLU A 60 -0.95 21.97 -16.99
CA GLU A 60 0.01 23.08 -16.85
C GLU A 60 0.49 23.31 -15.41
N SER A 61 -0.37 23.04 -14.42
CA SER A 61 -0.05 23.23 -13.01
C SER A 61 0.85 22.16 -12.39
N LEU A 62 1.15 21.05 -13.11
CA LEU A 62 1.76 19.86 -12.50
C LEU A 62 3.28 19.71 -12.72
N ASN A 63 3.94 20.68 -13.34
CA ASN A 63 5.37 20.64 -13.67
C ASN A 63 5.79 19.29 -14.31
N ILE A 64 5.08 18.89 -15.36
CA ILE A 64 5.34 17.67 -16.13
C ILE A 64 5.47 18.00 -17.62
N ILE A 65 5.89 17.02 -18.42
CA ILE A 65 5.98 17.16 -19.87
C ILE A 65 4.68 16.64 -20.49
N THR A 66 4.01 17.47 -21.28
CA THR A 66 2.89 17.03 -22.12
C THR A 66 3.35 16.86 -23.56
N VAL A 67 2.96 15.75 -24.19
CA VAL A 67 3.28 15.43 -25.59
C VAL A 67 1.99 15.16 -26.35
N GLN A 68 1.90 15.66 -27.57
CA GLN A 68 0.81 15.34 -28.50
C GLN A 68 1.24 14.24 -29.48
N ASP A 69 0.27 13.53 -30.03
CA ASP A 69 0.51 12.55 -31.09
C ASP A 69 1.18 13.19 -32.31
N ILE A 70 2.34 12.66 -32.71
CA ILE A 70 2.98 13.02 -33.98
C ILE A 70 2.14 12.48 -35.16
N TYR A 71 1.57 11.27 -35.00
CA TYR A 71 0.73 10.62 -36.00
C TYR A 71 -0.74 10.61 -35.54
N PHE A 72 -1.45 11.70 -35.85
CA PHE A 72 -2.79 11.95 -35.35
C PHE A 72 -3.78 10.79 -35.62
N GLN A 73 -4.52 10.38 -34.58
CA GLN A 73 -5.55 9.32 -34.60
C GLN A 73 -5.09 7.92 -35.04
N LYS A 74 -3.78 7.59 -34.94
CA LYS A 74 -3.25 6.25 -35.25
C LYS A 74 -3.18 5.30 -34.05
N GLY A 75 -4.02 5.53 -33.04
CA GLY A 75 -4.13 4.67 -31.86
C GLY A 75 -2.94 4.76 -30.89
N PRO A 76 -2.87 3.86 -29.89
CA PRO A 76 -1.87 3.94 -28.81
C PRO A 76 -0.42 3.90 -29.27
N LEU A 77 -0.16 3.26 -30.42
CA LEU A 77 1.18 3.15 -30.99
C LEU A 77 1.77 4.53 -31.38
N SER A 78 0.93 5.50 -31.76
CA SER A 78 1.35 6.88 -31.98
C SER A 78 1.81 7.55 -30.68
N GLY A 79 1.08 7.34 -29.58
CA GLY A 79 1.45 7.90 -28.28
C GLY A 79 2.75 7.28 -27.73
N ILE A 80 2.94 5.98 -27.94
CA ILE A 80 4.20 5.30 -27.66
C ILE A 80 5.33 5.92 -28.49
N HIS A 81 5.15 6.10 -29.80
CA HIS A 81 6.17 6.75 -30.64
C HIS A 81 6.55 8.14 -30.14
N ALA A 82 5.55 8.98 -29.85
CA ALA A 82 5.78 10.36 -29.42
C ALA A 82 6.52 10.43 -28.07
N SER A 83 6.19 9.52 -27.14
CA SER A 83 6.87 9.43 -25.85
C SER A 83 8.29 8.87 -25.97
N LEU A 84 8.53 7.84 -26.79
CA LEU A 84 9.88 7.31 -27.03
C LEU A 84 10.82 8.37 -27.62
N LYS A 85 10.35 9.18 -28.58
CA LYS A 85 11.15 10.28 -29.16
C LYS A 85 11.42 11.43 -28.18
N ARG A 86 10.59 11.59 -27.14
CA ARG A 86 10.72 12.68 -26.15
C ARG A 86 11.52 12.29 -24.91
N SER A 87 11.46 11.02 -24.52
CA SER A 87 12.07 10.48 -23.30
C SER A 87 13.56 10.82 -23.22
N SER A 88 13.98 11.23 -22.03
CA SER A 88 15.40 11.39 -21.71
C SER A 88 16.09 10.07 -21.32
N SER A 89 15.31 9.03 -20.98
CA SER A 89 15.79 7.74 -20.48
C SER A 89 15.93 6.68 -21.57
N GLU A 90 16.71 5.63 -21.31
CA GLU A 90 16.84 4.47 -22.21
C GLU A 90 15.56 3.62 -22.30
N TYR A 91 14.79 3.59 -21.21
CA TYR A 91 13.48 2.92 -21.12
C TYR A 91 12.42 3.90 -20.61
N ILE A 92 11.21 3.76 -21.15
CA ILE A 92 10.01 4.36 -20.59
C ILE A 92 9.21 3.30 -19.85
N TYR A 93 8.63 3.66 -18.70
CA TYR A 93 7.53 2.92 -18.10
C TYR A 93 6.21 3.46 -18.64
N LEU A 94 5.39 2.60 -19.25
CA LEU A 94 4.16 2.97 -19.93
C LEU A 94 2.94 2.53 -19.12
N LEU A 95 2.04 3.48 -18.83
CA LEU A 95 0.77 3.26 -18.13
C LEU A 95 -0.41 3.87 -18.92
N ALA A 96 -1.57 3.20 -18.93
CA ALA A 96 -2.80 3.79 -19.45
C ALA A 96 -3.49 4.71 -18.42
N CYS A 97 -4.19 5.75 -18.90
CA CYS A 97 -4.87 6.73 -18.03
C CYS A 97 -6.06 6.17 -17.23
N ASP A 98 -6.60 5.01 -17.62
CA ASP A 98 -7.78 4.36 -17.04
C ASP A 98 -7.44 3.22 -16.06
N MET A 99 -6.18 3.11 -15.66
CA MET A 99 -5.71 2.11 -14.69
C MET A 99 -5.63 2.75 -13.29
N PRO A 100 -6.53 2.38 -12.35
CA PRO A 100 -6.65 3.06 -11.07
C PRO A 100 -5.61 2.64 -10.02
N GLU A 101 -5.02 1.45 -10.18
CA GLU A 101 -4.09 0.87 -9.22
C GLU A 101 -2.66 0.89 -9.78
N ILE A 102 -1.77 1.56 -9.04
CA ILE A 102 -0.31 1.58 -9.28
C ILE A 102 0.36 0.92 -8.10
N ASP A 103 1.23 -0.04 -8.38
CA ASP A 103 2.02 -0.78 -7.40
C ASP A 103 3.52 -0.53 -7.62
N ILE A 104 4.12 0.24 -6.71
CA ILE A 104 5.52 0.67 -6.79
C ILE A 104 6.49 -0.53 -6.65
N PRO A 105 6.32 -1.44 -5.66
CA PRO A 105 7.05 -2.72 -5.61
C PRO A 105 7.08 -3.47 -6.94
N PHE A 106 5.92 -3.62 -7.59
CA PHE A 106 5.84 -4.28 -8.90
C PHE A 106 6.66 -3.56 -9.98
N ILE A 107 6.59 -2.24 -10.04
CA ILE A 107 7.37 -1.45 -11.02
C ILE A 107 8.87 -1.62 -10.78
N LYS A 108 9.33 -1.53 -9.52
CA LYS A 108 10.74 -1.73 -9.15
C LYS A 108 11.22 -3.14 -9.53
N TRP A 109 10.39 -4.16 -9.28
CA TRP A 109 10.68 -5.53 -9.68
C TRP A 109 10.82 -5.69 -11.20
N MET A 110 9.92 -5.08 -11.98
CA MET A 110 10.06 -5.05 -13.45
C MET A 110 11.34 -4.34 -13.91
N MET A 111 11.76 -3.25 -13.24
CA MET A 111 13.04 -2.61 -13.55
C MET A 111 14.21 -3.58 -13.39
N ASP A 112 14.20 -4.42 -12.36
CA ASP A 112 15.27 -5.38 -12.12
C ASP A 112 15.30 -6.51 -13.17
N ILE A 113 14.12 -6.95 -13.63
CA ILE A 113 14.02 -7.86 -14.78
C ILE A 113 14.63 -7.20 -16.02
N VAL A 114 14.28 -5.95 -16.32
CA VAL A 114 14.83 -5.23 -17.48
C VAL A 114 16.34 -5.01 -17.34
N LYS A 115 16.86 -4.77 -16.14
CA LYS A 115 18.31 -4.68 -15.90
C LYS A 115 19.03 -5.98 -16.22
N ARG A 116 18.45 -7.12 -15.83
CA ARG A 116 19.05 -8.45 -15.97
C ARG A 116 18.94 -8.99 -17.39
N GLU A 117 17.75 -8.97 -17.97
CA GLU A 117 17.47 -9.60 -19.25
C GLU A 117 17.73 -8.68 -20.45
N ALA A 118 17.77 -7.36 -20.22
CA ALA A 118 17.87 -6.32 -21.25
C ALA A 118 16.94 -6.60 -22.47
N PRO A 119 15.62 -6.74 -22.25
CA PRO A 119 14.66 -6.87 -23.35
C PRO A 119 14.37 -5.49 -23.94
N GLU A 120 13.82 -5.44 -25.15
CA GLU A 120 13.33 -4.18 -25.72
C GLU A 120 11.96 -3.82 -25.17
N ILE A 121 11.17 -4.82 -24.79
CA ILE A 121 9.84 -4.67 -24.17
C ILE A 121 9.75 -5.64 -22.99
N SER A 122 9.24 -5.20 -21.84
CA SER A 122 8.87 -6.07 -20.73
C SER A 122 7.43 -5.78 -20.32
N VAL A 123 6.57 -6.81 -20.40
CA VAL A 123 5.12 -6.70 -20.17
C VAL A 123 4.57 -7.97 -19.52
N VAL A 124 3.42 -7.84 -18.88
CA VAL A 124 2.73 -8.97 -18.24
C VAL A 124 1.81 -9.70 -19.21
N ARG A 125 1.68 -11.02 -19.00
CA ARG A 125 0.72 -11.88 -19.66
C ARG A 125 -0.29 -12.45 -18.64
N ARG A 126 -1.57 -12.29 -18.92
CA ARG A 126 -2.71 -12.82 -18.15
C ARG A 126 -3.51 -13.76 -19.04
N ASP A 127 -3.61 -15.03 -18.67
CA ASP A 127 -4.40 -16.05 -19.39
C ASP A 127 -4.15 -16.08 -20.91
N GLY A 128 -2.88 -15.97 -21.31
CA GLY A 128 -2.47 -15.95 -22.72
C GLY A 128 -2.72 -14.60 -23.44
N ARG A 129 -3.27 -13.59 -22.76
CA ARG A 129 -3.40 -12.21 -23.26
C ARG A 129 -2.27 -11.34 -22.72
N ILE A 130 -1.81 -10.41 -23.54
CA ILE A 130 -0.76 -9.46 -23.17
C ILE A 130 -1.42 -8.21 -22.60
N GLU A 131 -0.88 -7.70 -21.51
CA GLU A 131 -1.23 -6.42 -20.90
C GLU A 131 -0.17 -5.37 -21.30
N PRO A 132 -0.37 -4.60 -22.39
CA PRO A 132 0.68 -3.76 -22.95
C PRO A 132 0.87 -2.42 -22.20
N PHE A 133 -0.08 -2.03 -21.35
CA PHE A 133 -0.17 -0.68 -20.78
C PHE A 133 0.13 -0.63 -19.28
N ASN A 134 1.07 -1.44 -18.83
CA ASN A 134 1.69 -1.36 -17.50
C ASN A 134 3.02 -2.14 -17.61
N GLY A 135 4.01 -1.52 -18.26
CA GLY A 135 5.25 -2.20 -18.63
C GLY A 135 6.34 -1.30 -19.21
N PHE A 136 7.52 -1.86 -19.47
CA PHE A 136 8.69 -1.12 -19.95
C PHE A 136 8.92 -1.27 -21.44
N TYR A 137 9.33 -0.17 -22.08
CA TYR A 137 9.66 -0.11 -23.51
C TYR A 137 10.98 0.64 -23.72
N SER A 138 11.88 0.07 -24.51
CA SER A 138 13.14 0.70 -24.85
C SER A 138 12.94 1.83 -25.88
N VAL A 139 13.61 2.96 -25.66
CA VAL A 139 13.64 4.09 -26.62
C VAL A 139 14.22 3.70 -27.98
N ALA A 140 15.05 2.65 -28.04
CA ALA A 140 15.55 2.08 -29.31
C ALA A 140 14.43 1.50 -30.22
N LEU A 141 13.19 1.40 -29.73
CA LEU A 141 12.03 1.04 -30.54
C LEU A 141 11.50 2.20 -31.39
N ALA A 142 11.90 3.45 -31.14
CA ALA A 142 11.28 4.62 -31.75
C ALA A 142 11.19 4.55 -33.28
N ASP A 143 12.29 4.22 -33.97
CA ASP A 143 12.33 4.17 -35.43
C ASP A 143 11.51 2.99 -36.00
N ARG A 144 11.49 1.84 -35.31
CA ARG A 144 10.63 0.71 -35.69
C ARG A 144 9.15 1.04 -35.54
N VAL A 145 8.79 1.70 -34.44
CA VAL A 145 7.41 2.17 -34.25
C VAL A 145 7.03 3.15 -35.36
N GLU A 146 7.94 4.05 -35.74
CA GLU A 146 7.76 4.99 -36.84
C GLU A 146 7.50 4.29 -38.19
N GLU A 147 8.26 3.24 -38.49
CA GLU A 147 8.05 2.41 -39.69
C GLU A 147 6.69 1.70 -39.69
N LEU A 148 6.28 1.11 -38.57
CA LEU A 148 4.96 0.49 -38.43
C LEU A 148 3.83 1.50 -38.67
N LEU A 149 3.95 2.72 -38.10
CA LEU A 149 2.98 3.80 -38.30
C LEU A 149 2.92 4.32 -39.74
N LYS A 150 4.06 4.35 -40.44
CA LYS A 150 4.12 4.71 -41.88
C LYS A 150 3.43 3.67 -42.77
N HIS A 151 3.41 2.41 -42.36
CA HIS A 151 2.77 1.30 -43.07
C HIS A 151 1.36 0.93 -42.54
N ASP A 152 0.76 1.78 -41.70
CA ASP A 152 -0.56 1.55 -41.10
C ASP A 152 -0.70 0.24 -40.30
N LYS A 153 0.43 -0.29 -39.78
CA LYS A 153 0.44 -1.41 -38.83
C LYS A 153 0.26 -0.88 -37.41
N LEU A 154 -0.99 -0.60 -37.02
CA LEU A 154 -1.31 0.14 -35.79
C LEU A 154 -1.38 -0.71 -34.51
N ALA A 155 -1.34 -2.04 -34.63
CA ALA A 155 -1.47 -2.93 -33.49
C ALA A 155 -0.16 -3.06 -32.71
N ILE A 156 -0.21 -2.91 -31.38
CA ILE A 156 0.95 -3.13 -30.50
C ILE A 156 1.55 -4.53 -30.67
N ARG A 157 0.71 -5.53 -30.97
CA ARG A 157 1.18 -6.89 -31.26
C ARG A 157 2.14 -6.96 -32.46
N ALA A 158 1.99 -6.07 -33.45
CA ALA A 158 2.91 -5.98 -34.57
C ALA A 158 4.31 -5.50 -34.14
N LEU A 159 4.37 -4.54 -33.20
CA LEU A 159 5.64 -4.13 -32.58
C LEU A 159 6.25 -5.28 -31.79
N MET A 160 5.45 -5.98 -30.99
CA MET A 160 5.93 -7.09 -30.17
C MET A 160 6.45 -8.28 -30.99
N SER A 161 5.92 -8.53 -32.20
CA SER A 161 6.45 -9.57 -33.08
C SER A 161 7.82 -9.25 -33.69
N GLU A 162 8.23 -7.99 -33.66
CA GLU A 162 9.47 -7.48 -34.26
C GLU A 162 10.48 -6.99 -33.20
N ALA A 163 10.19 -7.24 -31.91
CA ALA A 163 11.01 -6.82 -30.77
C ALA A 163 11.42 -8.00 -29.88
N LYS A 164 12.53 -7.86 -29.15
CA LYS A 164 12.90 -8.76 -28.06
C LYS A 164 12.00 -8.46 -26.86
N VAL A 165 10.98 -9.31 -26.64
CA VAL A 165 10.00 -9.13 -25.56
C VAL A 165 10.25 -10.11 -24.42
N GLU A 166 10.30 -9.59 -23.20
CA GLU A 166 10.22 -10.36 -21.95
C GLU A 166 8.75 -10.40 -21.49
N PHE A 167 8.22 -11.61 -21.33
CA PHE A 167 6.85 -11.83 -20.86
C PHE A 167 6.87 -12.37 -19.44
N ILE A 168 6.25 -11.63 -18.54
CA ILE A 168 6.08 -12.02 -17.14
C ILE A 168 4.68 -12.60 -16.98
N ASP A 169 4.53 -13.82 -16.48
CA ASP A 169 3.19 -14.36 -16.27
C ASP A 169 2.55 -13.78 -15.00
N LEU A 170 1.24 -13.47 -15.04
CA LEU A 170 0.55 -12.76 -13.96
C LEU A 170 0.67 -13.45 -12.59
N HIS A 171 0.77 -14.77 -12.54
CA HIS A 171 0.90 -15.52 -11.30
C HIS A 171 2.22 -15.26 -10.55
N GLU A 172 3.22 -14.69 -11.23
CA GLU A 172 4.48 -14.24 -10.64
C GLU A 172 4.35 -12.84 -10.01
N VAL A 173 3.27 -12.11 -10.33
CA VAL A 173 3.01 -10.77 -9.82
C VAL A 173 2.41 -10.83 -8.42
N GLN A 174 3.18 -10.37 -7.43
CA GLN A 174 2.73 -10.30 -6.04
C GLN A 174 2.13 -8.92 -5.71
N SER A 175 0.93 -8.66 -6.24
CA SER A 175 0.17 -7.44 -5.91
C SER A 175 -1.07 -7.77 -5.07
N GLY A 176 -1.36 -6.93 -4.08
CA GLY A 176 -2.59 -7.04 -3.25
C GLY A 176 -3.86 -6.54 -3.95
N ARG A 177 -3.75 -5.98 -5.16
CA ARG A 177 -4.85 -5.45 -5.97
C ARG A 177 -4.65 -5.79 -7.44
N ASP A 178 -5.73 -5.77 -8.24
CA ASP A 178 -5.64 -5.95 -9.69
C ASP A 178 -5.08 -4.68 -10.35
N ILE A 179 -3.75 -4.63 -10.50
CA ILE A 179 -3.01 -3.54 -11.17
C ILE A 179 -3.17 -3.53 -12.69
N PHE A 180 -3.94 -4.48 -13.24
CA PHE A 180 -4.30 -4.56 -14.66
C PHE A 180 -5.78 -4.24 -14.90
N LEU A 181 -6.52 -3.85 -13.86
CA LEU A 181 -7.88 -3.36 -14.00
C LEU A 181 -7.91 -2.09 -14.85
N ASN A 182 -8.78 -2.06 -15.86
CA ASN A 182 -8.97 -0.90 -16.73
C ASN A 182 -10.43 -0.42 -16.64
N LEU A 183 -10.63 0.87 -16.38
CA LEU A 183 -11.96 1.49 -16.27
C LEU A 183 -12.44 1.93 -17.67
N ASN A 184 -12.99 0.98 -18.42
CA ASN A 184 -13.37 1.16 -19.82
C ASN A 184 -14.83 1.57 -20.04
N THR A 185 -15.69 1.43 -19.04
CA THR A 185 -17.14 1.66 -19.10
C THR A 185 -17.65 2.31 -17.81
N GLN A 186 -18.86 2.88 -17.84
CA GLN A 186 -19.51 3.38 -16.62
C GLN A 186 -19.77 2.23 -15.64
N GLU A 187 -20.07 1.04 -16.17
CA GLU A 187 -20.22 -0.19 -15.41
C GLU A 187 -18.90 -0.63 -14.75
N ASP A 188 -17.74 -0.50 -15.44
CA ASP A 188 -16.44 -0.80 -14.83
C ASP A 188 -16.12 0.17 -13.69
N LEU A 189 -16.39 1.47 -13.89
CA LEU A 189 -16.23 2.48 -12.84
C LEU A 189 -17.16 2.19 -11.67
N HIS A 190 -18.43 1.87 -11.95
CA HIS A 190 -19.40 1.50 -10.92
C HIS A 190 -18.96 0.25 -10.17
N GLY A 191 -18.55 -0.81 -10.88
CA GLY A 191 -18.05 -2.06 -10.28
C GLY A 191 -16.76 -1.87 -9.48
N TYR A 192 -15.85 -1.01 -9.92
CA TYR A 192 -14.66 -0.63 -9.16
C TYR A 192 -15.03 0.14 -7.88
N LEU A 193 -15.93 1.12 -8.00
CA LEU A 193 -16.43 1.88 -6.87
C LEU A 193 -17.27 1.01 -5.94
N GLU A 194 -18.00 0.01 -6.45
CA GLU A 194 -18.74 -0.99 -5.68
C GLU A 194 -17.81 -1.97 -4.99
N GLN A 195 -16.72 -2.44 -5.60
CA GLN A 195 -15.72 -3.26 -4.90
C GLN A 195 -15.01 -2.48 -3.79
N ARG A 196 -14.64 -1.21 -4.05
CA ARG A 196 -14.13 -0.31 -3.01
C ARG A 196 -15.18 -0.08 -1.92
N ARG A 197 -16.42 0.23 -2.30
CA ARG A 197 -17.53 0.43 -1.38
C ARG A 197 -17.87 -0.83 -0.62
N ASP A 198 -17.84 -2.02 -1.20
CA ASP A 198 -18.10 -3.30 -0.53
C ASP A 198 -17.02 -3.57 0.50
N THR A 199 -15.78 -3.20 0.23
CA THR A 199 -14.70 -3.27 1.22
C THR A 199 -15.03 -2.39 2.43
N VAL A 200 -15.50 -1.15 2.23
CA VAL A 200 -15.92 -0.22 3.30
C VAL A 200 -17.26 -0.63 3.94
N MET A 201 -18.27 -1.02 3.17
CA MET A 201 -19.61 -1.43 3.61
C MET A 201 -19.58 -2.77 4.36
N LYS A 202 -18.61 -3.65 4.09
CA LYS A 202 -18.38 -4.86 4.90
C LYS A 202 -18.03 -4.53 6.36
N VAL A 203 -17.54 -3.32 6.63
CA VAL A 203 -17.12 -2.89 7.98
C VAL A 203 -17.94 -1.72 8.51
N VAL A 204 -18.96 -1.26 7.78
CA VAL A 204 -19.80 -0.11 8.16
C VAL A 204 -21.27 -0.49 8.12
N SER A 205 -22.02 -0.04 9.13
CA SER A 205 -23.47 -0.12 9.21
C SER A 205 -24.06 1.28 9.26
N LYS A 206 -25.22 1.48 8.64
CA LYS A 206 -25.91 2.77 8.61
C LYS A 206 -27.00 2.84 9.66
N ARG A 207 -27.15 4.00 10.30
CA ARG A 207 -28.21 4.28 11.28
C ARG A 207 -28.69 5.71 11.16
N ASP A 208 -30.00 5.91 11.32
CA ASP A 208 -30.55 7.24 11.53
C ASP A 208 -30.08 7.78 12.88
N VAL A 209 -29.47 8.97 12.87
CA VAL A 209 -29.02 9.67 14.07
C VAL A 209 -29.54 11.10 14.06
N LEU A 210 -29.81 11.65 15.24
CA LEU A 210 -30.11 13.07 15.39
C LEU A 210 -28.79 13.86 15.45
N LYS A 211 -28.42 14.54 14.36
CA LYS A 211 -27.28 15.47 14.33
C LYS A 211 -27.71 16.84 14.84
N ILE A 212 -27.09 17.30 15.91
CA ILE A 212 -27.32 18.63 16.50
C ILE A 212 -26.15 19.54 16.11
N ARG A 213 -26.43 20.68 15.46
CA ARG A 213 -25.44 21.67 15.03
C ARG A 213 -25.86 23.05 15.54
N TYR A 214 -25.16 23.55 16.56
CA TYR A 214 -25.52 24.80 17.25
C TYR A 214 -26.97 24.78 17.72
N ASP A 215 -27.86 25.56 17.09
CA ASP A 215 -29.27 25.68 17.45
C ASP A 215 -30.19 24.80 16.59
N ASP A 216 -29.66 24.12 15.56
CA ASP A 216 -30.43 23.26 14.66
C ASP A 216 -30.23 21.77 14.96
N SER A 217 -31.25 20.96 14.68
CA SER A 217 -31.15 19.50 14.73
C SER A 217 -31.85 18.84 13.55
N ALA A 218 -31.21 17.85 12.93
CA ALA A 218 -31.77 17.08 11.84
C ALA A 218 -31.51 15.58 12.05
N VAL A 219 -32.48 14.74 11.70
CA VAL A 219 -32.23 13.29 11.60
C VAL A 219 -31.59 13.01 10.25
N GLU A 220 -30.38 12.46 10.28
CA GLU A 220 -29.59 12.11 9.11
C GLU A 220 -29.07 10.67 9.25
N GLU A 221 -28.85 9.99 8.13
CA GLU A 221 -28.18 8.70 8.13
C GLU A 221 -26.68 8.89 8.41
N ASP A 222 -26.12 8.09 9.32
CA ASP A 222 -24.72 8.12 9.70
C ASP A 222 -24.08 6.73 9.56
N SER A 223 -22.81 6.73 9.18
CA SER A 223 -22.00 5.55 8.95
C SER A 223 -21.27 5.16 10.23
N ILE A 224 -21.55 3.97 10.77
CA ILE A 224 -20.99 3.46 12.02
C ILE A 224 -20.17 2.21 11.75
N ILE A 225 -18.94 2.15 12.28
CA ILE A 225 -18.09 0.97 12.15
C ILE A 225 -18.71 -0.26 12.85
N THR A 226 -18.54 -1.45 12.26
CA THR A 226 -19.00 -2.72 12.83
C THR A 226 -17.87 -3.44 13.55
N GLU A 227 -18.15 -3.86 14.80
CA GLU A 227 -17.28 -4.79 15.52
C GLU A 227 -17.58 -6.23 15.07
N TYR A 228 -16.56 -6.92 14.56
CA TYR A 228 -16.66 -8.28 14.08
C TYR A 228 -15.93 -9.24 15.04
N PRO A 229 -16.64 -10.24 15.63
CA PRO A 229 -16.02 -11.26 16.46
C PRO A 229 -15.35 -12.32 15.58
N PHE A 230 -14.03 -12.45 15.71
CA PHE A 230 -13.20 -13.39 14.97
C PHE A 230 -12.57 -14.41 15.91
N THR A 231 -13.05 -15.65 15.87
CA THR A 231 -12.63 -16.74 16.77
C THR A 231 -11.55 -17.60 16.11
N VAL A 232 -10.41 -17.71 16.78
CA VAL A 232 -9.23 -18.39 16.30
C VAL A 232 -9.13 -19.79 16.90
N PHE A 233 -8.93 -20.78 16.04
CA PHE A 233 -8.62 -22.16 16.40
C PHE A 233 -7.16 -22.44 16.03
N LEU A 234 -6.33 -22.73 17.03
CA LEU A 234 -4.92 -23.07 16.84
C LEU A 234 -4.71 -24.56 17.12
N ASN A 235 -4.22 -25.29 16.13
CA ASN A 235 -3.99 -26.74 16.19
C ASN A 235 -5.23 -27.53 16.65
N GLY A 236 -6.40 -27.17 16.11
CA GLY A 236 -7.68 -27.82 16.39
C GLY A 236 -8.34 -27.46 17.72
N LYS A 237 -7.79 -26.52 18.50
CA LYS A 237 -8.38 -26.05 19.76
C LYS A 237 -8.78 -24.58 19.65
N GLU A 238 -9.96 -24.24 20.15
CA GLU A 238 -10.37 -22.85 20.31
C GLU A 238 -9.36 -22.12 21.20
N PHE A 239 -8.82 -21.02 20.70
CA PHE A 239 -7.75 -20.29 21.35
C PHE A 239 -8.26 -18.99 21.97
N LEU A 240 -8.88 -18.14 21.15
CA LEU A 240 -9.40 -16.84 21.56
C LEU A 240 -10.37 -16.27 20.52
N THR A 241 -11.06 -15.19 20.90
CA THR A 241 -11.86 -14.36 19.98
C THR A 241 -11.34 -12.93 20.02
N LEU A 242 -11.00 -12.39 18.85
CA LEU A 242 -10.67 -10.97 18.64
C LEU A 242 -11.92 -10.21 18.26
N LEU A 243 -12.07 -8.98 18.76
CA LEU A 243 -13.02 -8.00 18.23
C LEU A 243 -12.24 -7.10 17.27
N CYS A 244 -12.57 -7.15 15.99
CA CYS A 244 -11.80 -6.51 14.92
C CYS A 244 -12.72 -6.02 13.80
N THR A 245 -12.15 -5.43 12.75
CA THR A 245 -12.87 -5.27 11.48
C THR A 245 -12.78 -6.54 10.65
N LYS A 246 -13.78 -6.78 9.79
CA LYS A 246 -13.88 -8.01 8.97
C LYS A 246 -12.84 -8.08 7.83
N GLN A 247 -12.08 -7.02 7.58
CA GLN A 247 -11.06 -6.98 6.54
C GLN A 247 -9.75 -7.64 6.99
N SER A 248 -9.08 -8.34 6.08
CA SER A 248 -7.72 -8.88 6.25
C SER A 248 -7.56 -9.77 7.49
N LEU A 249 -8.51 -10.67 7.72
CA LEU A 249 -8.54 -11.56 8.90
C LEU A 249 -7.40 -12.58 8.89
N ASP A 250 -6.96 -13.01 7.72
CA ASP A 250 -5.77 -13.82 7.51
C ASP A 250 -4.50 -13.11 8.01
N TYR A 251 -4.28 -11.86 7.59
CA TYR A 251 -3.15 -11.05 8.05
C TYR A 251 -3.25 -10.72 9.54
N LEU A 252 -4.45 -10.44 10.06
CA LEU A 252 -4.68 -10.28 11.49
C LEU A 252 -4.27 -11.53 12.26
N LEU A 253 -4.69 -12.72 11.81
CA LEU A 253 -4.37 -13.98 12.45
C LEU A 253 -2.86 -14.24 12.45
N VAL A 254 -2.21 -14.15 11.29
CA VAL A 254 -0.76 -14.35 11.15
C VAL A 254 0.01 -13.37 12.04
N GLY A 255 -0.31 -12.08 11.94
CA GLY A 255 0.35 -11.02 12.70
C GLY A 255 0.15 -11.15 14.20
N PHE A 256 -1.05 -11.57 14.64
CA PHE A 256 -1.32 -11.82 16.04
C PHE A 256 -0.45 -12.96 16.59
N LEU A 257 -0.39 -14.11 15.91
CA LEU A 257 0.43 -15.26 16.35
C LEU A 257 1.91 -14.87 16.45
N ILE A 258 2.37 -14.07 15.49
CA ILE A 258 3.71 -13.50 15.42
C ILE A 258 3.99 -12.59 16.61
N SER A 259 3.10 -11.63 16.88
CA SER A 259 3.24 -10.64 17.95
C SER A 259 3.30 -11.32 19.32
N GLU A 260 2.55 -12.40 19.49
CA GLU A 260 2.53 -13.19 20.72
C GLU A 260 3.66 -14.23 20.80
N GLY A 261 4.46 -14.39 19.75
CA GLY A 261 5.61 -15.31 19.71
C GLY A 261 5.21 -16.78 19.61
N LEU A 262 4.04 -17.06 19.03
CA LEU A 262 3.57 -18.43 18.76
C LEU A 262 4.20 -18.99 17.47
N ILE A 263 4.54 -18.11 16.53
CA ILE A 263 5.27 -18.41 15.29
C ILE A 263 6.31 -17.31 15.03
N ASP A 264 7.39 -17.65 14.33
CA ASP A 264 8.43 -16.69 13.94
C ASP A 264 8.13 -16.06 12.57
N GLY A 265 7.56 -16.85 11.65
CA GLY A 265 7.14 -16.42 10.31
C GLY A 265 6.22 -17.42 9.61
N LYS A 266 5.88 -17.16 8.33
CA LYS A 266 4.91 -17.97 7.57
C LYS A 266 5.33 -19.44 7.37
N GLN A 267 6.63 -19.73 7.42
CA GLN A 267 7.16 -21.10 7.34
C GLN A 267 6.73 -22.00 8.50
N ASP A 268 6.30 -21.43 9.62
CA ASP A 268 5.78 -22.20 10.76
C ASP A 268 4.29 -22.57 10.59
N ILE A 269 3.64 -22.12 9.51
CA ILE A 269 2.21 -22.38 9.21
C ILE A 269 2.11 -23.55 8.23
N GLU A 270 1.47 -24.64 8.67
CA GLU A 270 1.15 -25.79 7.81
C GLU A 270 -0.15 -25.56 7.04
N LYS A 271 -1.14 -24.95 7.71
CA LYS A 271 -2.47 -24.70 7.15
C LYS A 271 -3.07 -23.43 7.74
N LEU A 272 -3.73 -22.63 6.90
CA LEU A 272 -4.47 -21.43 7.29
C LEU A 272 -5.78 -21.39 6.50
N GLU A 273 -6.91 -21.33 7.21
CA GLU A 273 -8.25 -21.22 6.62
C GLU A 273 -9.07 -20.17 7.37
N ILE A 274 -9.76 -19.29 6.64
CA ILE A 274 -10.65 -18.26 7.19
C ILE A 274 -12.08 -18.54 6.69
N ASP A 275 -13.02 -18.65 7.61
CA ASP A 275 -14.46 -18.68 7.34
C ASP A 275 -15.06 -17.32 7.74
N GLU A 276 -15.15 -16.41 6.77
CA GLU A 276 -15.70 -15.06 6.95
C GLU A 276 -17.21 -15.06 7.27
N GLU A 277 -17.94 -16.13 6.97
CA GLU A 277 -19.36 -16.19 7.31
C GLU A 277 -19.55 -16.54 8.79
N LYS A 278 -18.77 -17.52 9.28
CA LYS A 278 -18.82 -17.95 10.69
C LYS A 278 -17.98 -17.10 11.63
N GLY A 279 -17.06 -16.29 11.10
CA GLY A 279 -16.11 -15.53 11.91
C GLY A 279 -15.12 -16.43 12.61
N THR A 280 -14.63 -17.44 11.90
CA THR A 280 -13.64 -18.37 12.43
C THR A 280 -12.39 -18.44 11.57
N GLY A 281 -11.23 -18.55 12.23
CA GLY A 281 -9.95 -18.78 11.59
C GLY A 281 -9.30 -20.03 12.14
N TYR A 282 -8.84 -20.91 11.27
CA TYR A 282 -8.17 -22.16 11.62
C TYR A 282 -6.71 -22.08 11.18
N VAL A 283 -5.81 -22.33 12.11
CA VAL A 283 -4.37 -22.35 11.85
C VAL A 283 -3.74 -23.60 12.44
N GLU A 284 -2.98 -24.31 11.61
CA GLU A 284 -2.13 -25.43 12.02
C GLU A 284 -0.67 -25.00 11.89
N THR A 285 0.11 -25.25 12.93
CA THR A 285 1.51 -24.81 13.02
C THR A 285 2.45 -26.01 13.13
N VAL A 286 3.60 -25.94 12.44
CA VAL A 286 4.65 -26.99 12.43
C VAL A 286 5.07 -27.36 13.86
N LYS A 287 5.29 -26.35 14.70
CA LYS A 287 5.59 -26.55 16.12
C LYS A 287 4.29 -26.49 16.91
N LYS A 288 3.84 -27.64 17.41
CA LYS A 288 2.79 -27.69 18.44
C LYS A 288 3.33 -27.09 19.73
N SER A 289 3.15 -25.78 19.91
CA SER A 289 3.70 -25.09 21.07
C SER A 289 3.00 -25.57 22.36
N ASN A 290 3.78 -25.97 23.37
CA ASN A 290 3.26 -26.16 24.74
C ASN A 290 2.96 -24.81 25.43
N LEU A 291 3.05 -23.71 24.71
CA LEU A 291 2.80 -22.38 25.24
C LEU A 291 1.34 -22.30 25.73
N MET A 292 0.38 -22.92 25.04
CA MET A 292 -1.04 -22.98 25.46
C MET A 292 -1.22 -23.35 26.94
N GLU A 293 -0.43 -24.28 27.47
CA GLU A 293 -0.50 -24.68 28.87
C GLU A 293 0.16 -23.66 29.82
N LYS A 294 1.20 -22.95 29.36
CA LYS A 294 1.82 -21.83 30.10
C LYS A 294 0.96 -20.56 30.08
N LEU A 295 0.16 -20.35 29.02
CA LEU A 295 -0.69 -19.17 28.78
C LEU A 295 -1.85 -19.02 29.79
N TYR A 296 -2.34 -20.12 30.38
CA TYR A 296 -3.35 -20.05 31.45
C TYR A 296 -2.78 -19.59 32.81
N GLY A 297 -1.45 -19.66 33.02
CA GLY A 297 -0.83 -19.50 34.34
C GLY A 297 -0.38 -18.07 34.72
N LYS A 298 -0.15 -17.18 33.76
CA LYS A 298 0.26 -15.79 34.02
C LYS A 298 -0.52 -14.82 33.14
N ARG A 299 -1.56 -14.21 33.70
CA ARG A 299 -2.32 -13.13 33.06
C ARG A 299 -1.91 -11.80 33.69
N THR A 300 -1.21 -10.96 32.93
CA THR A 300 -1.13 -9.53 33.26
C THR A 300 -2.35 -8.87 32.62
N LEU A 301 -3.24 -8.30 33.44
CA LEU A 301 -4.39 -7.54 32.98
C LEU A 301 -3.93 -6.10 32.71
N THR A 302 -3.97 -5.66 31.46
CA THR A 302 -3.63 -4.28 31.10
C THR A 302 -4.88 -3.40 30.96
N SER A 303 -4.72 -2.09 31.14
CA SER A 303 -5.82 -1.12 31.25
C SER A 303 -6.43 -0.69 29.91
N GLY A 304 -5.91 -1.19 28.78
CA GLY A 304 -6.35 -0.80 27.45
C GLY A 304 -7.39 -1.75 26.88
N CYS A 305 -8.67 -1.50 27.14
CA CYS A 305 -9.84 -2.18 26.56
C CYS A 305 -9.85 -3.71 26.67
N GLY A 306 -10.46 -4.22 27.75
CA GLY A 306 -11.12 -5.53 27.82
C GLY A 306 -10.31 -6.74 27.38
N LYS A 307 -9.49 -7.30 28.28
CA LYS A 307 -8.67 -8.52 28.09
C LYS A 307 -7.35 -8.33 27.33
N GLY A 308 -6.64 -7.22 27.53
CA GLY A 308 -5.23 -7.12 27.14
C GLY A 308 -4.37 -8.10 27.96
N THR A 309 -4.26 -9.34 27.50
CA THR A 309 -3.26 -10.30 27.95
C THR A 309 -2.07 -10.21 27.00
N VAL A 310 -1.00 -9.53 27.42
CA VAL A 310 0.28 -9.68 26.75
C VAL A 310 0.82 -11.05 27.15
N PHE A 311 0.93 -11.97 26.19
CA PHE A 311 1.40 -13.32 26.49
C PHE A 311 2.92 -13.37 26.67
N TYR A 312 3.62 -12.34 26.18
CA TYR A 312 5.06 -12.16 26.29
C TYR A 312 5.42 -11.01 27.23
N SER A 313 6.33 -11.23 28.18
CA SER A 313 6.53 -10.27 29.27
C SER A 313 7.38 -9.05 28.84
N VAL A 314 7.10 -7.89 29.44
CA VAL A 314 7.95 -6.68 29.35
C VAL A 314 9.41 -6.99 29.73
N VAL A 315 9.64 -8.00 30.57
CA VAL A 315 10.99 -8.44 30.96
C VAL A 315 11.73 -9.08 29.79
N ASP A 316 11.02 -9.74 28.89
CA ASP A 316 11.63 -10.40 27.74
C ASP A 316 11.92 -9.41 26.60
N SER A 317 11.23 -8.26 26.52
CA SER A 317 11.57 -7.23 25.53
C SER A 317 12.92 -6.57 25.79
N PHE A 318 13.39 -6.50 27.04
CA PHE A 318 14.74 -6.02 27.36
C PHE A 318 15.85 -7.00 26.91
N LYS A 319 15.50 -8.22 26.49
CA LYS A 319 16.45 -9.19 25.91
C LYS A 319 16.50 -9.14 24.38
N SER A 320 15.65 -8.32 23.75
CA SER A 320 15.66 -8.12 22.31
C SER A 320 16.97 -7.47 21.85
N LYS A 321 17.39 -7.76 20.62
CA LYS A 321 18.56 -7.09 20.03
C LYS A 321 18.26 -5.60 19.88
N LYS A 322 19.24 -4.75 20.19
CA LYS A 322 19.17 -3.32 19.86
C LYS A 322 19.00 -3.17 18.36
N VAL A 323 18.15 -2.23 17.94
CA VAL A 323 17.93 -1.96 16.53
C VAL A 323 19.11 -1.16 15.99
N ASP A 324 19.56 -1.51 14.79
CA ASP A 324 20.72 -0.88 14.16
C ASP A 324 20.49 0.61 13.91
N GLN A 325 21.55 1.41 14.03
CA GLN A 325 21.47 2.86 14.16
C GLN A 325 21.46 3.61 12.82
N ASP A 326 21.63 2.91 11.70
CA ASP A 326 21.81 3.52 10.38
C ASP A 326 20.50 3.96 9.70
N PHE A 327 19.34 3.51 10.19
CA PHE A 327 18.05 4.01 9.67
C PHE A 327 17.89 5.50 10.00
N LYS A 328 17.88 6.32 8.94
CA LYS A 328 17.66 7.77 9.00
C LYS A 328 16.34 8.12 8.34
N LEU A 329 15.41 8.56 9.17
CA LEU A 329 14.17 9.18 8.73
C LEU A 329 14.22 10.64 9.16
N ASP A 330 14.35 11.57 8.21
CA ASP A 330 14.39 13.00 8.52
C ASP A 330 12.98 13.58 8.80
N VAL A 331 12.96 14.80 9.36
CA VAL A 331 11.73 15.48 9.81
C VAL A 331 10.78 15.80 8.67
N ASP A 332 11.28 16.12 7.48
CA ASP A 332 10.43 16.46 6.34
C ASP A 332 9.84 15.21 5.72
N SER A 333 10.61 14.12 5.60
CA SER A 333 10.10 12.80 5.24
C SER A 333 9.00 12.32 6.20
N MET A 334 9.17 12.50 7.52
CA MET A 334 8.10 12.19 8.50
C MET A 334 6.82 12.98 8.26
N LYS A 335 6.91 14.27 7.93
CA LYS A 335 5.72 15.11 7.63
C LYS A 335 5.03 14.64 6.36
N ASP A 336 5.80 14.33 5.33
CA ASP A 336 5.28 13.86 4.04
C ASP A 336 4.61 12.51 4.19
N LEU A 337 5.24 11.59 4.91
CA LEU A 337 4.68 10.29 5.25
C LEU A 337 3.38 10.42 6.04
N MET A 338 3.33 11.29 7.07
CA MET A 338 2.10 11.55 7.81
C MET A 338 1.01 12.16 6.93
N ARG A 339 1.36 13.02 5.97
CA ARG A 339 0.41 13.60 5.02
C ARG A 339 -0.18 12.53 4.10
N LYS A 340 0.67 11.64 3.56
CA LYS A 340 0.25 10.47 2.77
C LYS A 340 -0.66 9.59 3.62
N PHE A 341 -0.21 9.15 4.79
CA PHE A 341 -0.94 8.26 5.71
C PHE A 341 -2.35 8.76 6.07
N ASN A 342 -2.53 10.05 6.36
CA ASN A 342 -3.85 10.59 6.71
C ASN A 342 -4.88 10.50 5.56
N ARG A 343 -4.45 10.27 4.31
CA ARG A 343 -5.32 10.13 3.13
C ARG A 343 -5.58 8.66 2.76
N TYR A 344 -4.96 7.70 3.44
CA TYR A 344 -5.07 6.28 3.07
C TYR A 344 -6.34 5.61 3.60
N SER A 345 -6.86 6.04 4.75
CA SER A 345 -8.01 5.39 5.38
C SER A 345 -9.34 5.98 4.90
N GLU A 346 -10.01 5.29 3.98
CA GLU A 346 -11.39 5.60 3.61
C GLU A 346 -12.36 5.37 4.77
N THR A 347 -12.17 4.28 5.52
CA THR A 347 -13.02 3.91 6.65
C THR A 347 -12.93 4.90 7.81
N PHE A 348 -11.75 5.45 8.11
CA PHE A 348 -11.61 6.52 9.09
C PHE A 348 -12.25 7.82 8.62
N LEU A 349 -12.11 8.18 7.34
CA LEU A 349 -12.76 9.39 6.78
C LEU A 349 -14.29 9.29 6.85
N GLU A 350 -14.83 8.09 6.62
CA GLU A 350 -16.28 7.83 6.63
C GLU A 350 -16.85 7.74 8.06
N THR A 351 -16.17 7.04 8.98
CA THR A 351 -16.75 6.70 10.29
C THR A 351 -16.07 7.35 11.49
N GLY A 352 -14.80 7.75 11.35
CA GLY A 352 -13.93 8.11 12.48
C GLY A 352 -13.68 6.99 13.50
N GLY A 353 -14.19 5.77 13.25
CA GLY A 353 -14.30 4.69 14.24
C GLY A 353 -13.17 3.67 14.23
N VAL A 354 -12.10 3.89 13.45
CA VAL A 354 -10.98 2.96 13.32
C VAL A 354 -9.65 3.59 13.70
N HIS A 355 -8.72 2.71 14.07
CA HIS A 355 -7.30 2.98 14.09
C HIS A 355 -6.65 2.51 12.80
N SER A 356 -5.75 3.34 12.28
CA SER A 356 -4.96 3.02 11.10
C SER A 356 -3.53 2.74 11.50
N CYS A 357 -2.90 1.79 10.82
CA CYS A 357 -1.48 1.48 10.96
C CYS A 357 -0.88 1.28 9.58
N ALA A 358 0.37 1.70 9.40
CA ALA A 358 1.11 1.52 8.16
C ALA A 358 2.57 1.14 8.43
N LEU A 359 3.13 0.35 7.53
CA LEU A 359 4.57 0.09 7.43
C LEU A 359 5.10 0.87 6.22
N SER A 360 6.15 1.64 6.40
CA SER A 360 6.74 2.50 5.37
C SER A 360 8.26 2.40 5.38
N ASP A 361 8.90 2.58 4.23
CA ASP A 361 10.35 2.74 4.11
C ASP A 361 10.85 4.17 4.43
N GLY A 362 9.94 5.06 4.86
CA GLY A 362 10.22 6.46 5.13
C GLY A 362 9.77 7.39 4.01
N GLU A 363 9.60 6.87 2.80
CA GLU A 363 9.12 7.64 1.64
C GLU A 363 7.70 7.23 1.28
N ASP A 364 7.46 5.93 1.10
CA ASP A 364 6.21 5.35 0.64
C ASP A 364 5.66 4.32 1.64
N ILE A 365 4.34 4.12 1.60
CA ILE A 365 3.65 3.15 2.45
C ILE A 365 3.64 1.81 1.73
N ALA A 366 4.35 0.83 2.29
CA ALA A 366 4.41 -0.54 1.78
C ALA A 366 3.18 -1.36 2.17
N VAL A 367 2.68 -1.16 3.40
CA VAL A 367 1.55 -1.90 3.96
C VAL A 367 0.66 -0.94 4.74
N PHE A 368 -0.65 -1.09 4.65
CA PHE A 368 -1.63 -0.27 5.37
C PHE A 368 -2.80 -1.12 5.84
N ALA A 369 -3.24 -0.93 7.08
CA ALA A 369 -4.43 -1.60 7.60
C ALA A 369 -5.23 -0.72 8.55
N ASP A 370 -6.55 -0.89 8.50
CA ASP A 370 -7.49 -0.34 9.46
C ASP A 370 -8.07 -1.43 10.37
N ASP A 371 -8.27 -1.07 11.63
CA ASP A 371 -9.02 -1.88 12.58
C ASP A 371 -9.60 -1.04 13.72
N ILE A 372 -10.68 -1.49 14.35
CA ILE A 372 -11.24 -0.84 15.55
C ILE A 372 -10.22 -0.88 16.70
N GLY A 373 -9.43 -1.95 16.79
CA GLY A 373 -8.34 -2.08 17.73
C GLY A 373 -7.00 -1.62 17.15
N ARG A 374 -6.33 -0.65 17.78
CA ARG A 374 -4.96 -0.25 17.39
C ARG A 374 -3.95 -1.41 17.39
N HIS A 375 -4.15 -2.41 18.25
CA HIS A 375 -3.29 -3.60 18.31
C HIS A 375 -3.52 -4.50 17.10
N ASN A 376 -4.78 -4.71 16.73
CA ASN A 376 -5.16 -5.47 15.54
C ASN A 376 -4.68 -4.78 14.26
N ALA A 377 -4.77 -3.44 14.18
CA ALA A 377 -4.27 -2.70 13.04
C ALA A 377 -2.74 -2.90 12.86
N LEU A 378 -1.98 -2.88 13.97
CA LEU A 378 -0.56 -3.22 13.95
C LEU A 378 -0.31 -4.69 13.58
N ASP A 379 -1.08 -5.62 14.15
CA ASP A 379 -0.94 -7.04 13.84
C ASP A 379 -1.22 -7.31 12.36
N LYS A 380 -2.25 -6.69 11.76
CA LYS A 380 -2.52 -6.81 10.32
C LYS A 380 -1.34 -6.39 9.46
N ILE A 381 -0.72 -5.23 9.73
CA ILE A 381 0.42 -4.80 8.91
C ILE A 381 1.63 -5.72 9.09
N ILE A 382 1.85 -6.27 10.30
CA ILE A 382 2.94 -7.21 10.56
C ILE A 382 2.67 -8.53 9.83
N GLY A 383 1.43 -9.04 9.90
CA GLY A 383 1.04 -10.28 9.24
C GLY A 383 1.13 -10.17 7.72
N GLU A 384 0.64 -9.07 7.14
CA GLU A 384 0.75 -8.83 5.71
C GLU A 384 2.21 -8.71 5.26
N ALA A 385 3.04 -7.96 6.00
CA ALA A 385 4.46 -7.84 5.70
C ALA A 385 5.16 -9.21 5.70
N VAL A 386 4.89 -10.06 6.69
CA VAL A 386 5.48 -11.40 6.77
C VAL A 386 4.98 -12.32 5.65
N MET A 387 3.69 -12.24 5.30
CA MET A 387 3.15 -13.04 4.21
C MET A 387 3.78 -12.66 2.86
N LYS A 388 4.09 -11.37 2.68
CA LYS A 388 4.72 -10.79 1.48
C LYS A 388 6.26 -10.72 1.52
N ASP A 389 6.91 -11.34 2.50
CA ASP A 389 8.37 -11.31 2.67
C ASP A 389 8.98 -9.89 2.72
N ILE A 390 8.25 -8.94 3.31
CA ILE A 390 8.72 -7.57 3.49
C ILE A 390 9.60 -7.50 4.75
N GLU A 391 10.83 -7.03 4.58
CA GLU A 391 11.78 -6.78 5.67
C GLU A 391 11.39 -5.54 6.51
N PHE A 392 11.82 -5.52 7.78
CA PHE A 392 11.34 -4.59 8.81
C PHE A 392 12.42 -3.61 9.33
N ASP A 393 13.69 -3.95 9.14
CA ASP A 393 14.87 -3.29 9.68
C ASP A 393 15.11 -1.89 9.10
N ASP A 394 14.62 -1.63 7.90
CA ASP A 394 14.62 -0.34 7.21
C ASP A 394 13.23 0.32 7.20
N LYS A 395 12.31 -0.10 8.07
CA LYS A 395 10.92 0.39 8.07
C LYS A 395 10.58 1.27 9.26
N VAL A 396 9.57 2.12 9.08
CA VAL A 396 8.91 2.89 10.12
C VAL A 396 7.45 2.48 10.22
N VAL A 397 6.98 2.32 11.46
CA VAL A 397 5.54 2.16 11.72
C VAL A 397 4.89 3.53 11.87
N VAL A 398 3.79 3.75 11.15
CA VAL A 398 2.98 4.97 11.27
C VAL A 398 1.61 4.59 11.79
N THR A 399 1.13 5.23 12.85
CA THR A 399 -0.16 4.85 13.47
C THR A 399 -0.99 6.03 13.97
N THR A 400 -2.31 5.88 14.01
CA THR A 400 -3.19 6.84 14.69
C THR A 400 -3.28 6.60 16.20
N GLY A 401 -2.97 5.38 16.66
CA GLY A 401 -3.12 4.95 18.05
C GLY A 401 -2.01 5.44 19.00
N ARG A 402 -2.27 5.43 20.30
CA ARG A 402 -1.25 5.70 21.33
C ARG A 402 -0.14 4.66 21.28
N ILE A 403 1.10 5.09 21.54
CA ILE A 403 2.26 4.19 21.63
C ILE A 403 2.35 3.67 23.07
N SER A 404 1.66 2.57 23.35
CA SER A 404 1.78 1.85 24.63
C SER A 404 3.01 0.93 24.63
N SER A 405 3.41 0.44 25.81
CA SER A 405 4.48 -0.55 25.94
C SER A 405 4.21 -1.80 25.09
N GLU A 406 2.96 -2.25 25.01
CA GLU A 406 2.55 -3.39 24.18
C GLU A 406 2.79 -3.16 22.69
N ILE A 407 2.43 -1.97 22.18
CA ILE A 407 2.72 -1.57 20.79
C ILE A 407 4.23 -1.54 20.56
N MET A 408 4.97 -0.93 21.49
CA MET A 408 6.42 -0.85 21.42
C MET A 408 7.08 -2.24 21.41
N ILE A 409 6.61 -3.17 22.24
CA ILE A 409 7.13 -4.54 22.29
C ILE A 409 6.92 -5.28 20.97
N LYS A 410 5.74 -5.15 20.33
CA LYS A 410 5.46 -5.79 19.04
C LYS A 410 6.41 -5.30 17.94
N ILE A 411 6.66 -3.98 17.91
CA ILE A 411 7.55 -3.32 16.95
C ILE A 411 9.01 -3.71 17.22
N ALA A 412 9.44 -3.67 18.48
CA ALA A 412 10.78 -4.07 18.92
C ALA A 412 11.14 -5.51 18.55
N LYS A 413 10.19 -6.46 18.71
CA LYS A 413 10.40 -7.86 18.34
C LYS A 413 10.73 -8.06 16.85
N ARG A 414 10.28 -7.14 16.00
CA ARG A 414 10.51 -7.18 14.55
C ARG A 414 11.71 -6.35 14.12
N GLY A 415 12.42 -5.74 15.07
CA GLY A 415 13.59 -4.92 14.78
C GLY A 415 13.27 -3.64 14.03
N ILE A 416 12.03 -3.15 14.13
CA ILE A 416 11.61 -1.92 13.44
C ILE A 416 12.25 -0.71 14.16
N PRO A 417 13.03 0.12 13.46
CA PRO A 417 13.83 1.21 14.06
C PRO A 417 13.04 2.43 14.51
N ALA A 418 11.81 2.64 14.00
CA ALA A 418 11.06 3.85 14.30
C ALA A 418 9.55 3.64 14.35
N ILE A 419 8.88 4.44 15.19
CA ILE A 419 7.43 4.61 15.19
C ILE A 419 7.04 6.08 15.23
N VAL A 420 6.12 6.47 14.35
CA VAL A 420 5.51 7.79 14.26
C VAL A 420 4.01 7.68 14.54
N SER A 421 3.51 8.45 15.50
CA SER A 421 2.10 8.42 15.89
C SER A 421 1.44 9.79 15.90
N LYS A 422 0.17 9.83 15.48
CA LYS A 422 -0.73 10.97 15.65
C LYS A 422 -1.06 11.25 17.14
N SER A 423 -0.79 10.30 18.02
CA SER A 423 -1.17 10.28 19.44
C SER A 423 0.05 10.26 20.36
N ALA A 424 -0.20 10.23 21.68
CA ALA A 424 0.84 10.25 22.70
C ALA A 424 1.52 8.88 22.90
N PRO A 425 2.83 8.84 23.19
CA PRO A 425 3.46 7.69 23.82
C PRO A 425 3.23 7.64 25.34
N THR A 426 3.35 6.45 25.92
CA THR A 426 3.39 6.25 27.38
C THR A 426 4.83 6.22 27.89
N GLN A 427 5.06 6.57 29.17
CA GLN A 427 6.40 6.56 29.79
C GLN A 427 7.12 5.21 29.58
N LEU A 428 6.49 4.09 29.92
CA LEU A 428 7.10 2.77 29.75
C LEU A 428 7.43 2.43 28.28
N ALA A 429 6.66 2.95 27.32
CA ALA A 429 7.00 2.76 25.90
C ALA A 429 8.24 3.55 25.50
N ILE A 430 8.45 4.74 26.08
CA ILE A 430 9.65 5.56 25.87
C ILE A 430 10.87 4.84 26.48
N GLU A 431 10.77 4.36 27.72
CA GLU A 431 11.86 3.64 28.40
C GLU A 431 12.30 2.40 27.61
N ILE A 432 11.36 1.58 27.12
CA ILE A 432 11.65 0.41 26.28
C ILE A 432 12.34 0.84 24.97
N ALA A 433 11.89 1.94 24.37
CA ALA A 433 12.45 2.41 23.11
C ALA A 433 13.87 2.96 23.27
N GLU A 434 14.16 3.68 24.35
CA GLU A 434 15.51 4.18 24.67
C GLU A 434 16.51 3.03 24.84
N ASP A 435 16.13 1.99 25.59
CA ASP A 435 16.98 0.83 25.82
C ASP A 435 17.29 0.07 24.53
N LEU A 436 16.32 0.02 23.62
CA LEU A 436 16.42 -0.70 22.34
C LEU A 436 16.90 0.16 21.17
N GLY A 437 17.06 1.47 21.37
CA GLY A 437 17.49 2.41 20.33
C GLY A 437 16.42 2.74 19.28
N ILE A 438 15.13 2.56 19.59
CA ILE A 438 14.00 2.81 18.68
C ILE A 438 13.60 4.29 18.75
N THR A 439 13.43 4.93 17.60
CA THR A 439 12.95 6.32 17.52
C THR A 439 11.44 6.39 17.74
N VAL A 440 11.01 7.24 18.68
CA VAL A 440 9.60 7.44 19.04
C VAL A 440 9.20 8.87 18.74
N VAL A 441 8.23 9.01 17.84
CA VAL A 441 7.64 10.31 17.49
C VAL A 441 6.16 10.28 17.79
N GLY A 442 5.70 11.21 18.63
CA GLY A 442 4.30 11.35 19.01
C GLY A 442 3.73 12.69 18.58
N PHE A 443 2.40 12.81 18.65
CA PHE A 443 1.67 14.03 18.28
C PHE A 443 1.99 14.54 16.86
N ALA A 444 2.37 13.66 15.94
CA ALA A 444 2.71 14.01 14.56
C ALA A 444 1.43 14.43 13.80
N ARG A 445 1.24 15.74 13.59
CA ARG A 445 0.04 16.33 12.98
C ARG A 445 0.41 17.58 12.19
N GLY A 446 0.07 17.59 10.91
CA GLY A 446 0.37 18.71 10.01
C GLY A 446 1.87 18.98 10.00
N GLN A 447 2.27 20.15 10.49
CA GLN A 447 3.68 20.59 10.54
C GLN A 447 4.34 20.40 11.92
N LYS A 448 3.67 19.73 12.86
CA LYS A 448 4.14 19.58 14.26
C LYS A 448 4.32 18.10 14.61
N MET A 449 5.33 17.80 15.43
CA MET A 449 5.59 16.49 16.02
C MET A 449 6.49 16.64 17.25
N ASN A 450 6.49 15.64 18.12
CA ASN A 450 7.37 15.55 19.28
C ASN A 450 8.24 14.29 19.16
N ILE A 451 9.56 14.46 19.16
CA ILE A 451 10.52 13.35 19.16
C ILE A 451 10.92 13.07 20.61
N TYR A 452 10.71 11.84 21.07
CA TYR A 452 10.88 11.44 22.47
C TYR A 452 12.20 10.69 22.73
N THR A 453 12.72 9.99 21.73
CA THR A 453 13.93 9.17 21.84
C THR A 453 14.87 9.45 20.66
N ASN A 454 16.15 9.12 20.80
CA ASN A 454 17.19 9.37 19.78
C ASN A 454 17.27 10.84 19.32
N ILE A 455 17.00 11.79 20.23
CA ILE A 455 16.85 13.21 19.92
C ILE A 455 18.11 13.79 19.27
N ASP A 456 19.29 13.31 19.67
CA ASP A 456 20.58 13.72 19.11
C ASP A 456 20.70 13.48 17.59
N ARG A 457 19.89 12.59 17.00
CA ARG A 457 19.84 12.37 15.55
C ARG A 457 19.16 13.52 14.78
N TYR A 458 18.41 14.37 15.49
CA TYR A 458 17.51 15.36 14.91
C TYR A 458 17.88 16.81 15.26
N ILE A 459 18.78 17.00 16.22
CA ILE A 459 19.32 18.30 16.56
C ILE A 459 20.50 18.57 15.61
N GLN A 460 20.33 19.54 14.71
CA GLN A 460 21.46 20.14 14.01
C GLN A 460 22.20 21.04 15.02
N LEU A 461 23.43 20.67 15.39
CA LEU A 461 24.33 21.52 16.18
C LEU A 461 25.01 22.58 15.33
#